data_AF-A0A955QNT4-F1
#
_entry.id   AF-A0A955QNT4-F1
#
_cell.length_a   1.000
_cell.length_b   1.000
_cell.length_c   1.000
_cell.angle_alpha   90.00
_cell.angle_beta   90.00
_cell.angle_gamma   90.00
#
_symmetry.space_group_name_H-M   'P 1'
#
loop_
_entity.id
_entity.type
_entity.pdbx_description
1 polymer ?
#
loop_
_entity_poly.entity_id
_entity_poly.type
_entity_poly.pdbx_seq_one_letter_code
_entity_poly.pdbx_strand_id
1 'polypeptide(L)'
;MKTAEELISISTTLYTLPKVYLEVKKVIDNPDATMADLSRAISIDPGMTATVLKLVNSAFYAMPRKVETISRAVGILGMQPVHDLTLAVAITRAFGQLDQQVMSMDVYWANSFFSGLVARELARRCFLVDSERMFVEGLLREIGHLIMYDQLPEQSEQALRESAQTGKPIHLVEQQQLGFDFTEVGQALVEAWQLPKNLGIAIRHQNQPS
;
A
#
# COMPACT_ATOMS: atom_id res chain seq x y z
N MET A 1 -5.05 27.58 -2.48
CA MET A 1 -4.38 26.59 -1.62
C MET A 1 -4.68 25.25 -2.27
N LYS A 2 -3.67 24.43 -2.57
CA LYS A 2 -3.92 23.17 -3.29
C LYS A 2 -4.75 22.23 -2.40
N THR A 3 -5.73 21.53 -2.96
CA THR A 3 -6.44 20.46 -2.24
C THR A 3 -5.72 19.13 -2.41
N ALA A 4 -6.03 18.12 -1.57
CA ALA A 4 -5.52 16.76 -1.76
C ALA A 4 -5.88 16.19 -3.15
N GLU A 5 -7.08 16.48 -3.65
CA GLU A 5 -7.55 16.07 -4.98
C GLU A 5 -6.73 16.74 -6.10
N GLU A 6 -6.43 18.04 -5.96
CA GLU A 6 -5.58 18.75 -6.92
C GLU A 6 -4.17 18.18 -6.95
N LEU A 7 -3.62 17.76 -5.81
CA LEU A 7 -2.31 17.11 -5.73
C LEU A 7 -2.30 15.79 -6.51
N ILE A 8 -3.32 14.95 -6.29
CA ILE A 8 -3.45 13.65 -6.96
C ILE A 8 -3.67 13.79 -8.47
N SER A 9 -4.43 14.79 -8.92
CA SER A 9 -4.69 15.01 -10.35
C SER A 9 -3.40 15.18 -11.18
N ILE A 10 -2.36 15.75 -10.57
CA ILE A 10 -1.05 15.94 -11.18
C ILE A 10 -0.24 14.63 -11.06
N SER A 11 -0.26 14.00 -9.89
CA SER A 11 0.59 12.86 -9.55
C SER A 11 0.18 11.53 -10.18
N THR A 12 -1.10 11.30 -10.48
CA THR A 12 -1.54 10.02 -11.11
C THR A 12 -1.01 9.83 -12.52
N THR A 13 -0.54 10.90 -13.15
CA THR A 13 0.17 10.82 -14.44
C THR A 13 1.61 10.34 -14.26
N LEU A 14 2.21 10.61 -13.10
CA LEU A 14 3.59 10.25 -12.76
C LEU A 14 3.67 8.85 -12.13
N TYR A 15 2.74 8.53 -11.25
CA TYR A 15 2.69 7.27 -10.51
C TYR A 15 1.50 6.43 -10.97
N THR A 16 1.78 5.54 -11.92
CA THR A 16 0.79 4.61 -12.47
C THR A 16 1.03 3.19 -11.97
N LEU A 17 -0.06 2.47 -11.72
CA LEU A 17 0.05 1.05 -11.36
C LEU A 17 0.57 0.25 -12.56
N PRO A 18 1.51 -0.69 -12.34
CA PRO A 18 2.02 -1.56 -13.40
C PRO A 18 0.89 -2.25 -14.17
N LYS A 19 1.03 -2.37 -15.50
CA LYS A 19 0.03 -3.03 -16.36
C LYS A 19 -0.38 -4.42 -15.87
N VAL A 20 0.57 -5.19 -15.33
CA VAL A 20 0.29 -6.51 -14.74
C VAL A 20 -0.73 -6.44 -13.60
N TYR A 21 -0.68 -5.40 -12.76
CA TYR A 21 -1.66 -5.24 -11.69
C TYR A 21 -3.05 -4.91 -12.25
N LEU A 22 -3.14 -4.14 -13.33
CA LEU A 22 -4.43 -3.86 -13.99
C LEU A 22 -5.08 -5.15 -14.53
N GLU A 23 -4.29 -6.08 -15.05
CA GLU A 23 -4.80 -7.41 -15.46
C GLU A 23 -5.23 -8.24 -14.26
N VAL A 24 -4.47 -8.21 -13.15
CA VAL A 24 -4.86 -8.86 -11.90
C VAL A 24 -6.17 -8.28 -11.35
N LYS A 25 -6.34 -6.97 -11.41
CA LYS A 25 -7.56 -6.28 -10.99
C LYS A 25 -8.78 -6.76 -11.79
N LYS A 26 -8.67 -6.86 -13.11
CA LYS A 26 -9.75 -7.39 -13.97
C LYS A 26 -10.17 -8.81 -13.57
N VAL A 27 -9.21 -9.65 -13.18
CA VAL A 27 -9.50 -11.00 -12.71
C VAL A 27 -10.25 -10.96 -11.37
N ILE A 28 -9.82 -10.12 -10.43
CA ILE A 28 -10.44 -10.04 -9.09
C ILE A 28 -11.82 -9.40 -9.12
N ASP A 29 -12.06 -8.44 -10.03
CA ASP A 29 -13.36 -7.82 -10.22
C ASP A 29 -14.37 -8.75 -10.94
N ASN A 30 -13.91 -9.85 -11.54
CA ASN A 30 -14.76 -10.80 -12.26
C ASN A 30 -15.27 -11.90 -11.30
N PRO A 31 -16.60 -12.00 -11.05
CA PRO A 31 -17.16 -12.99 -10.14
C PRO A 31 -16.98 -14.44 -10.62
N ASP A 32 -16.76 -14.66 -11.92
CA ASP A 32 -16.56 -15.98 -12.53
C ASP A 32 -15.08 -16.37 -12.66
N ALA A 33 -14.16 -15.53 -12.17
CA ALA A 33 -12.73 -15.79 -12.27
C ALA A 33 -12.28 -16.96 -11.39
N THR A 34 -11.29 -17.70 -11.89
CA THR A 34 -10.71 -18.84 -11.19
C THR A 34 -9.35 -18.52 -10.58
N MET A 35 -8.89 -19.36 -9.64
CA MET A 35 -7.52 -19.32 -9.11
C MET A 35 -6.46 -19.42 -10.22
N ALA A 36 -6.77 -20.14 -11.30
CA ALA A 36 -5.88 -20.30 -12.44
C ALA A 36 -5.74 -18.99 -13.23
N ASP A 37 -6.81 -18.20 -13.33
CA ASP A 37 -6.80 -16.90 -14.01
C ASP A 37 -5.94 -15.89 -13.26
N LEU A 38 -6.07 -15.84 -11.92
CA LEU A 38 -5.21 -14.98 -11.09
C LEU A 38 -3.75 -15.38 -11.24
N SER A 39 -3.48 -16.69 -11.19
CA SER A 39 -2.12 -17.21 -11.32
C SER A 39 -1.50 -16.84 -12.66
N ARG A 40 -2.28 -16.94 -13.75
CA ARG A 40 -1.87 -16.55 -15.10
C ARG A 40 -1.60 -15.06 -15.19
N ALA A 41 -2.49 -14.22 -14.66
CA ALA A 41 -2.34 -12.76 -14.69
C ALA A 41 -1.04 -12.30 -14.02
N ILE A 42 -0.72 -12.83 -12.84
CA ILE A 42 0.53 -12.49 -12.12
C ILE A 42 1.76 -13.02 -12.86
N SER A 43 1.66 -14.23 -13.42
CA SER A 43 2.76 -14.93 -14.07
C SER A 43 3.22 -14.29 -15.40
N ILE A 44 2.45 -13.34 -15.94
CA ILE A 44 2.85 -12.54 -17.12
C ILE A 44 4.08 -11.68 -16.82
N ASP A 45 4.25 -11.20 -15.58
CA ASP A 45 5.41 -10.41 -15.17
C ASP A 45 6.35 -11.26 -14.28
N PRO A 46 7.52 -11.70 -14.80
CA PRO A 46 8.46 -12.51 -14.03
C PRO A 46 8.96 -11.80 -12.77
N GLY A 47 9.09 -10.48 -12.81
CA GLY A 47 9.53 -9.70 -11.66
C GLY A 47 8.49 -9.72 -10.53
N MET A 48 7.22 -9.47 -10.86
CA MET A 48 6.08 -9.47 -9.93
C MET A 48 5.96 -10.86 -9.32
N THR A 49 6.03 -11.88 -10.17
CA THR A 49 6.04 -13.28 -9.75
C THR A 49 7.15 -13.57 -8.75
N ALA A 50 8.39 -13.18 -9.05
CA ALA A 50 9.52 -13.39 -8.16
C ALA A 50 9.34 -12.65 -6.83
N THR A 51 8.87 -11.40 -6.83
CA THR A 51 8.65 -10.63 -5.60
C THR A 51 7.52 -11.21 -4.75
N VAL A 52 6.39 -11.60 -5.36
CA VAL A 52 5.28 -12.24 -4.65
C VAL A 52 5.74 -13.58 -4.05
N LEU A 53 6.44 -14.42 -4.82
CA LEU A 53 6.99 -15.68 -4.29
C LEU A 53 8.01 -15.43 -3.17
N LYS A 54 8.83 -14.38 -3.25
CA LYS A 54 9.75 -14.01 -2.18
C LYS A 54 8.99 -13.64 -0.90
N LEU A 55 7.89 -12.90 -1.01
CA LEU A 55 7.03 -12.57 0.13
C LEU A 55 6.38 -13.83 0.72
N VAL A 56 5.77 -14.68 -0.11
CA VAL A 56 5.13 -15.93 0.32
C VAL A 56 6.12 -16.88 1.00
N ASN A 57 7.39 -16.90 0.59
CA ASN A 57 8.44 -17.71 1.20
C ASN A 57 9.17 -17.04 2.37
N SER A 58 8.79 -15.81 2.73
CA SER A 58 9.46 -15.12 3.83
C SER A 58 9.07 -15.73 5.18
N ALA A 59 9.88 -15.47 6.21
CA ALA A 59 9.63 -15.92 7.58
C ALA A 59 8.23 -15.49 8.08
N PHE A 60 7.67 -14.42 7.52
CA PHE A 60 6.34 -13.89 7.77
C PHE A 60 5.19 -14.90 7.53
N TYR A 61 5.34 -15.80 6.54
CA TYR A 61 4.35 -16.84 6.22
C TYR A 61 4.74 -18.22 6.76
N ALA A 62 5.98 -18.39 7.22
CA ALA A 62 6.48 -19.61 7.86
C ALA A 62 6.11 -20.91 7.11
N MET A 63 6.21 -20.89 5.78
CA MET A 63 5.80 -22.02 4.95
C MET A 63 6.65 -23.26 5.24
N PRO A 64 6.05 -24.45 5.44
CA PRO A 64 6.78 -25.67 5.77
C PRO A 64 7.66 -26.17 4.62
N ARG A 65 7.33 -25.77 3.38
CA ARG A 65 8.11 -26.05 2.17
C ARG A 65 8.10 -24.82 1.29
N LYS A 66 9.19 -24.63 0.55
CA LYS A 66 9.33 -23.55 -0.43
C LYS A 66 8.21 -23.62 -1.47
N VAL A 67 7.55 -22.49 -1.71
CA VAL A 67 6.53 -22.29 -2.73
C VAL A 67 7.22 -21.77 -3.99
N GLU A 68 7.16 -22.53 -5.08
CA GLU A 68 7.91 -22.23 -6.31
C GLU A 68 7.05 -21.67 -7.44
N THR A 69 5.72 -21.70 -7.32
CA THR A 69 4.80 -21.25 -8.35
C THR A 69 3.66 -20.41 -7.78
N ILE A 70 3.16 -19.44 -8.56
CA ILE A 70 2.01 -18.62 -8.16
C ILE A 70 0.77 -19.50 -7.98
N SER A 71 0.55 -20.48 -8.84
CA SER A 71 -0.58 -21.42 -8.69
C SER A 71 -0.56 -22.14 -7.34
N ARG A 72 0.63 -22.50 -6.85
CA ARG A 72 0.75 -23.10 -5.51
C ARG A 72 0.52 -22.08 -4.41
N ALA A 73 1.01 -20.84 -4.56
CA ALA A 73 0.75 -19.76 -3.61
C ALA A 73 -0.76 -19.48 -3.47
N VAL A 74 -1.46 -19.34 -4.60
CA VAL A 74 -2.92 -19.14 -4.65
C VAL A 74 -3.66 -20.35 -4.07
N GLY A 75 -3.22 -21.57 -4.34
CA GLY A 75 -3.84 -22.77 -3.77
C GLY A 75 -3.69 -22.92 -2.25
N ILE A 76 -2.64 -22.36 -1.65
CA ILE A 76 -2.41 -22.40 -0.19
C ILE A 76 -3.10 -21.21 0.50
N LEU A 77 -2.91 -20.01 -0.02
CA LEU A 77 -3.35 -18.76 0.62
C LEU A 77 -4.76 -18.35 0.20
N GLY A 78 -5.24 -18.80 -0.95
CA GLY A 78 -6.45 -18.30 -1.58
C GLY A 78 -6.21 -17.11 -2.52
N MET A 79 -7.24 -16.71 -3.25
CA MET A 79 -7.13 -15.63 -4.24
C MET A 79 -6.94 -14.26 -3.59
N GLN A 80 -7.75 -13.93 -2.57
CA GLN A 80 -7.75 -12.60 -1.98
C GLN A 80 -6.39 -12.23 -1.35
N PRO A 81 -5.76 -13.08 -0.52
CA PRO A 81 -4.45 -12.74 0.03
C PRO A 81 -3.35 -12.58 -1.03
N VAL A 82 -3.38 -13.39 -2.09
CA VAL A 82 -2.41 -13.26 -3.19
C VAL A 82 -2.65 -11.98 -3.99
N HIS A 83 -3.91 -11.60 -4.22
CA HIS A 83 -4.24 -10.29 -4.78
C HIS A 83 -3.69 -9.15 -3.92
N ASP A 84 -3.93 -9.19 -2.61
CA ASP A 84 -3.53 -8.12 -1.69
C ASP A 84 -1.99 -7.99 -1.65
N LEU A 85 -1.26 -9.10 -1.62
CA LEU A 85 0.21 -9.10 -1.77
C LEU A 85 0.65 -8.53 -3.13
N THR A 86 -0.05 -8.86 -4.20
CA THR A 86 0.27 -8.36 -5.55
C THR A 86 0.05 -6.85 -5.63
N LEU A 87 -1.03 -6.34 -5.01
CA LEU A 87 -1.29 -4.90 -4.87
C LEU A 87 -0.16 -4.20 -4.11
N ALA A 88 0.24 -4.74 -2.96
CA ALA A 88 1.36 -4.20 -2.19
C ALA A 88 2.64 -4.08 -3.03
N VAL A 89 3.02 -5.16 -3.74
CA VAL A 89 4.20 -5.14 -4.63
C VAL A 89 4.04 -4.15 -5.78
N ALA A 90 2.84 -4.05 -6.36
CA ALA A 90 2.55 -3.12 -7.45
C ALA A 90 2.73 -1.66 -7.01
N ILE A 91 2.26 -1.30 -5.81
CA ILE A 91 2.41 0.04 -5.25
C ILE A 91 3.87 0.33 -4.94
N THR A 92 4.59 -0.59 -4.29
CA THR A 92 6.02 -0.41 -4.02
C THR A 92 6.81 -0.19 -5.31
N ARG A 93 6.46 -0.88 -6.39
CA ARG A 93 7.06 -0.67 -7.71
C ARG A 93 6.70 0.67 -8.33
N ALA A 94 5.45 1.11 -8.19
CA ALA A 94 5.01 2.40 -8.71
C ALA A 94 5.85 3.56 -8.15
N PHE A 95 6.24 3.47 -6.88
CA PHE A 95 7.09 4.46 -6.20
C PHE A 95 8.59 4.10 -6.19
N GLY A 96 9.03 3.14 -6.99
CA GLY A 96 10.41 2.64 -6.93
C GLY A 96 11.49 3.64 -7.38
N GLN A 97 11.11 4.77 -7.98
CA GLN A 97 12.01 5.82 -8.45
C GLN A 97 11.80 7.17 -7.74
N LEU A 98 11.11 7.15 -6.59
CA LEU A 98 10.84 8.36 -5.83
C LEU A 98 12.14 9.00 -5.33
N ASP A 99 12.22 10.33 -5.41
CA ASP A 99 13.37 11.07 -4.88
C ASP A 99 13.45 10.89 -3.35
N GLN A 100 14.65 10.62 -2.85
CA GLN A 100 14.90 10.36 -1.43
C GLN A 100 15.29 11.62 -0.65
N GLN A 101 15.02 12.81 -1.21
CA GLN A 101 15.30 14.10 -0.58
C GLN A 101 14.69 14.23 0.83
N VAL A 102 13.45 13.78 1.02
CA VAL A 102 12.72 13.93 2.29
C VAL A 102 12.92 12.73 3.22
N MET A 103 12.87 11.51 2.68
CA MET A 103 12.92 10.27 3.46
C MET A 103 13.60 9.15 2.68
N SER A 104 14.39 8.34 3.39
CA SER A 104 14.90 7.08 2.83
C SER A 104 13.75 6.12 2.56
N MET A 105 13.64 5.66 1.31
CA MET A 105 12.59 4.69 0.93
C MET A 105 12.76 3.34 1.64
N ASP A 106 14.00 2.94 1.96
CA ASP A 106 14.24 1.72 2.73
C ASP A 106 13.64 1.84 4.15
N VAL A 107 13.81 3.00 4.80
CA VAL A 107 13.22 3.28 6.12
C VAL A 107 11.70 3.35 6.03
N TYR A 108 11.17 4.06 5.02
CA TYR A 108 9.73 4.17 4.80
C TYR A 108 9.07 2.79 4.63
N TRP A 109 9.61 1.95 3.75
CA TRP A 109 9.06 0.62 3.49
C TRP A 109 9.25 -0.33 4.67
N ALA A 110 10.34 -0.21 5.43
CA ALA A 110 10.54 -0.99 6.66
C ALA A 110 9.48 -0.65 7.72
N ASN A 111 9.21 0.64 7.96
CA ASN A 111 8.19 1.09 8.90
C ASN A 111 6.78 0.69 8.45
N SER A 112 6.50 0.82 7.16
CA SER A 112 5.24 0.40 6.54
C SER A 112 5.04 -1.11 6.72
N PHE A 113 6.06 -1.92 6.44
CA PHE A 113 6.00 -3.37 6.62
C PHE A 113 5.77 -3.77 8.08
N PHE A 114 6.43 -3.10 9.02
CA PHE A 114 6.21 -3.31 10.44
C PHE A 114 4.76 -2.98 10.85
N SER A 115 4.22 -1.86 10.35
CA SER A 115 2.82 -1.47 10.60
C SER A 115 1.83 -2.52 10.07
N GLY A 116 2.06 -3.04 8.86
CA GLY A 116 1.30 -4.15 8.32
C GLY A 116 1.38 -5.41 9.20
N LEU A 117 2.58 -5.78 9.67
CA LEU A 117 2.76 -6.94 10.53
C LEU A 117 1.96 -6.81 11.82
N VAL A 118 2.02 -5.65 12.47
CA VAL A 118 1.26 -5.36 13.69
C VAL A 118 -0.24 -5.40 13.43
N ALA A 119 -0.72 -4.77 12.36
CA ALA A 119 -2.13 -4.76 11.99
C ALA A 119 -2.68 -6.19 11.79
N ARG A 120 -1.94 -7.04 11.08
CA ARG A 120 -2.31 -8.46 10.91
C ARG A 120 -2.34 -9.22 12.22
N GLU A 121 -1.33 -9.07 13.06
CA GLU A 121 -1.25 -9.80 14.33
C GLU A 121 -2.39 -9.39 15.28
N LEU A 122 -2.72 -8.10 15.33
CA LEU A 122 -3.89 -7.60 16.04
C LEU A 122 -5.19 -8.19 15.47
N ALA A 123 -5.34 -8.21 14.16
CA ALA A 123 -6.51 -8.79 13.50
C ALA A 123 -6.70 -10.27 13.84
N ARG A 124 -5.62 -11.06 13.87
CA ARG A 124 -5.66 -12.48 14.29
C ARG A 124 -6.09 -12.64 15.74
N ARG A 125 -5.55 -11.80 16.64
CA ARG A 125 -5.92 -11.82 18.07
C ARG A 125 -7.36 -11.39 18.32
N CYS A 126 -7.90 -10.54 17.45
CA CYS A 126 -9.31 -10.14 17.44
C CYS A 126 -10.22 -11.12 16.67
N PHE A 127 -9.69 -12.25 16.19
CA PHE A 127 -10.42 -13.26 15.41
C PHE A 127 -11.08 -12.71 14.14
N LEU A 128 -10.49 -11.69 13.51
CA LEU A 128 -10.93 -11.21 12.20
C LEU A 128 -10.57 -12.21 11.11
N VAL A 129 -11.49 -12.47 10.19
CA VAL A 129 -11.33 -13.45 9.11
C VAL A 129 -10.27 -13.01 8.09
N ASP A 130 -10.18 -11.71 7.80
CA ASP A 130 -9.33 -11.16 6.74
C ASP A 130 -8.01 -10.57 7.29
N SER A 131 -7.24 -11.36 8.03
CA SER A 131 -6.01 -10.87 8.67
C SER A 131 -4.94 -10.39 7.66
N GLU A 132 -4.86 -11.03 6.50
CA GLU A 132 -3.94 -10.72 5.41
C GLU A 132 -4.27 -9.38 4.75
N ARG A 133 -5.55 -9.04 4.68
CA ARG A 133 -5.99 -7.73 4.24
C ARG A 133 -5.52 -6.64 5.21
N MET A 134 -5.60 -6.90 6.51
CA MET A 134 -5.12 -5.96 7.54
C MET A 134 -3.61 -5.73 7.44
N PHE A 135 -2.84 -6.72 7.00
CA PHE A 135 -1.42 -6.51 6.66
C PHE A 135 -1.25 -5.45 5.57
N VAL A 136 -2.01 -5.56 4.49
CA VAL A 136 -1.90 -4.62 3.36
C VAL A 136 -2.44 -3.24 3.72
N GLU A 137 -3.53 -3.16 4.49
CA GLU A 137 -4.03 -1.89 5.01
C GLU A 137 -3.00 -1.21 5.92
N GLY A 138 -2.34 -1.96 6.81
CA GLY A 138 -1.26 -1.41 7.65
C GLY A 138 0.00 -1.04 6.85
N LEU A 139 0.33 -1.79 5.80
CA LEU A 139 1.44 -1.49 4.89
C LEU A 139 1.19 -0.21 4.09
N LEU A 140 -0.05 0.01 3.64
CA LEU A 140 -0.40 1.13 2.77
C LEU A 140 -0.95 2.33 3.55
N ARG A 141 -0.90 2.27 4.88
CA ARG A 141 -1.53 3.26 5.76
C ARG A 141 -1.04 4.69 5.53
N GLU A 142 0.23 4.86 5.17
CA GLU A 142 0.88 6.17 5.02
C GLU A 142 1.26 6.46 3.56
N ILE A 143 0.58 5.85 2.57
CA ILE A 143 0.93 6.02 1.14
C ILE A 143 0.80 7.45 0.63
N GLY A 144 -0.02 8.28 1.28
CA GLY A 144 -0.14 9.70 0.93
C GLY A 144 1.16 10.46 1.11
N HIS A 145 2.02 10.05 2.06
CA HIS A 145 3.34 10.66 2.24
C HIS A 145 4.23 10.51 1.02
N LEU A 146 4.12 9.40 0.26
CA LEU A 146 4.92 9.24 -0.95
C LEU A 146 4.62 10.35 -1.96
N ILE A 147 3.34 10.65 -2.17
CA ILE A 147 2.93 11.76 -3.04
C ILE A 147 3.39 13.12 -2.48
N MET A 148 3.26 13.32 -1.17
CA MET A 148 3.65 14.58 -0.53
C MET A 148 5.16 14.80 -0.60
N TYR A 149 5.97 13.76 -0.37
CA TYR A 149 7.44 13.84 -0.42
C TYR A 149 7.94 14.17 -1.82
N ASP A 150 7.26 13.68 -2.85
CA ASP A 150 7.63 13.95 -4.23
C ASP A 150 7.17 15.33 -4.72
N GLN A 151 5.91 15.70 -4.43
CA GLN A 151 5.31 16.93 -4.98
C GLN A 151 5.55 18.17 -4.13
N LEU A 152 5.78 17.99 -2.83
CA LEU A 152 5.94 19.03 -1.83
C LEU A 152 7.12 18.71 -0.89
N PRO A 153 8.34 18.49 -1.43
CA PRO A 153 9.46 18.00 -0.62
C PRO A 153 9.85 18.96 0.49
N GLU A 154 9.94 20.26 0.19
CA GLU A 154 10.33 21.30 1.16
C GLU A 154 9.28 21.43 2.29
N GLN A 155 8.00 21.43 1.94
CA GLN A 155 6.91 21.52 2.91
C GLN A 155 6.83 20.26 3.78
N SER A 156 7.03 19.09 3.18
CA SER A 156 7.04 17.83 3.91
C SER A 156 8.19 17.78 4.90
N GLU A 157 9.39 18.21 4.49
CA GLU A 157 10.55 18.30 5.38
C GLU A 157 10.30 19.30 6.53
N GLN A 158 9.70 20.45 6.25
CA GLN A 158 9.33 21.43 7.26
C GLN A 158 8.31 20.88 8.26
N ALA A 159 7.27 20.18 7.79
CA ALA A 159 6.25 19.56 8.63
C ALA A 159 6.85 18.48 9.53
N LEU A 160 7.73 17.62 9.00
CA LEU A 160 8.45 16.60 9.77
C LEU A 160 9.34 17.24 10.85
N ARG A 161 10.07 18.31 10.52
CA ARG A 161 10.92 19.04 11.48
C ARG A 161 10.08 19.68 12.59
N GLU A 162 8.97 20.34 12.26
CA GLU A 162 8.09 20.94 13.28
C GLU A 162 7.45 19.89 14.17
N SER A 163 6.96 18.78 13.61
CA SER A 163 6.40 17.66 14.37
C SER A 163 7.43 17.10 15.36
N ALA A 164 8.67 16.88 14.91
CA ALA A 164 9.76 16.41 15.77
C ALA A 164 10.13 17.41 16.89
N GLN A 165 10.11 18.71 16.61
CA GLN A 165 10.46 19.77 17.59
C GLN A 165 9.35 20.01 18.61
N THR A 166 8.09 19.95 18.19
CA THR A 166 6.93 20.29 19.02
C THR A 166 6.29 19.08 19.70
N GLY A 167 6.57 17.87 19.21
CA GLY A 167 5.89 16.64 19.62
C GLY A 167 4.44 16.54 19.13
N LYS A 168 3.97 17.47 18.28
CA LYS A 168 2.63 17.40 17.70
C LYS A 168 2.55 16.25 16.68
N PRO A 169 1.44 15.51 16.61
CA PRO A 169 1.20 14.54 15.54
C PRO A 169 1.35 15.15 14.15
N ILE A 170 2.04 14.44 13.26
CA ILE A 170 2.38 14.95 11.91
C ILE A 170 1.16 15.40 11.11
N HIS A 171 0.04 14.65 11.15
CA HIS A 171 -1.18 15.02 10.43
C HIS A 171 -1.76 16.37 10.87
N LEU A 172 -1.61 16.76 12.14
CA LEU A 172 -2.07 18.07 12.62
C LEU A 172 -1.16 19.20 12.13
N VAL A 173 0.15 18.94 12.04
CA VAL A 173 1.11 19.89 11.50
C VAL A 173 0.88 20.09 10.01
N GLU A 174 0.69 19.01 9.25
CA GLU A 174 0.35 19.03 7.83
C GLU A 174 -0.96 19.80 7.59
N GLN A 175 -2.01 19.49 8.35
CA GLN A 175 -3.28 20.25 8.26
C GLN A 175 -3.08 21.74 8.53
N GLN A 176 -2.30 22.10 9.56
CA GLN A 176 -2.05 23.50 9.90
C GLN A 176 -1.27 24.24 8.80
N GLN A 177 -0.28 23.58 8.16
CA GLN A 177 0.61 24.22 7.18
C GLN A 177 0.07 24.18 5.74
N LEU A 178 -0.64 23.10 5.38
CA LEU A 178 -1.02 22.77 4.00
C LEU A 178 -2.54 22.77 3.78
N GLY A 179 -3.33 22.67 4.86
CA GLY A 179 -4.78 22.54 4.80
C GLY A 179 -5.29 21.15 4.41
N PHE A 180 -4.39 20.17 4.34
CA PHE A 180 -4.68 18.76 4.19
C PHE A 180 -3.56 17.93 4.83
N ASP A 181 -3.83 16.66 5.13
CA ASP A 181 -2.82 15.72 5.65
C ASP A 181 -2.59 14.51 4.72
N PHE A 182 -1.62 13.67 5.07
CA PHE A 182 -1.29 12.46 4.31
C PHE A 182 -2.45 11.45 4.23
N THR A 183 -3.41 11.49 5.15
CA THR A 183 -4.57 10.58 5.12
C THR A 183 -5.55 10.98 4.02
N GLU A 184 -5.70 12.29 3.78
CA GLU A 184 -6.51 12.85 2.69
C GLU A 184 -5.90 12.51 1.33
N VAL A 185 -4.59 12.74 1.21
CA VAL A 185 -3.85 12.42 -0.01
C VAL A 185 -3.88 10.91 -0.28
N GLY A 186 -3.72 10.08 0.76
CA GLY A 186 -3.77 8.63 0.64
C GLY A 186 -5.13 8.11 0.19
N GLN A 187 -6.23 8.63 0.75
CA GLN A 187 -7.58 8.28 0.30
C GLN A 187 -7.79 8.67 -1.17
N ALA A 188 -7.45 9.91 -1.53
CA ALA A 188 -7.61 10.40 -2.88
C ALA A 188 -6.78 9.58 -3.89
N LEU A 189 -5.59 9.10 -3.50
CA LEU A 189 -4.78 8.19 -4.31
C LEU A 189 -5.47 6.83 -4.56
N VAL A 190 -6.02 6.21 -3.51
CA VAL A 190 -6.75 4.94 -3.62
C VAL A 190 -7.94 5.08 -4.57
N GLU A 191 -8.69 6.18 -4.44
CA GLU A 191 -9.84 6.48 -5.29
C GLU A 191 -9.44 6.69 -6.75
N ALA A 192 -8.38 7.46 -6.99
CA ALA A 192 -7.86 7.69 -8.33
C ALA A 192 -7.33 6.42 -9.01
N TRP A 193 -6.75 5.50 -8.24
CA TRP A 193 -6.34 4.18 -8.72
C TRP A 193 -7.48 3.15 -8.80
N GLN A 194 -8.72 3.54 -8.47
CA GLN A 194 -9.89 2.65 -8.44
C GLN A 194 -9.70 1.40 -7.59
N LEU A 195 -8.94 1.53 -6.51
CA LEU A 195 -8.73 0.48 -5.53
C LEU A 195 -9.95 0.32 -4.61
N PRO A 196 -10.06 -0.76 -3.82
CA PRO A 196 -11.21 -0.99 -2.96
C PRO A 196 -11.49 0.19 -2.01
N LYS A 197 -12.73 0.72 -2.03
CA LYS A 197 -13.12 1.90 -1.22
C LYS A 197 -12.79 1.77 0.27
N ASN A 198 -12.97 0.58 0.82
CA ASN A 198 -12.68 0.30 2.23
C ASN A 198 -11.21 0.57 2.59
N LEU A 199 -10.25 0.36 1.67
CA LEU A 199 -8.85 0.72 1.90
C LEU A 199 -8.68 2.24 2.05
N GLY A 200 -9.35 3.01 1.20
CA GLY A 200 -9.32 4.48 1.25
C GLY A 200 -9.94 5.03 2.54
N ILE A 201 -11.07 4.45 2.96
CA ILE A 201 -11.73 4.78 4.23
C ILE A 201 -10.82 4.46 5.41
N ALA A 202 -10.19 3.28 5.42
CA ALA A 202 -9.26 2.88 6.48
C ALA A 202 -8.06 3.83 6.59
N ILE A 203 -7.50 4.25 5.46
CA ILE A 203 -6.41 5.24 5.40
C ILE A 203 -6.89 6.59 5.93
N ARG A 204 -8.06 7.08 5.50
CA ARG A 204 -8.59 8.39 5.92
C ARG A 204 -8.80 8.50 7.42
N HIS A 205 -9.39 7.47 8.03
CA HIS A 205 -9.86 7.53 9.41
C HIS A 205 -8.88 6.93 10.43
N GLN A 206 -7.66 6.55 10.02
CA GLN A 206 -6.66 5.91 10.88
C GLN A 206 -6.30 6.71 12.16
N ASN A 207 -6.42 8.04 12.13
CA ASN A 207 -6.08 8.93 13.25
C ASN A 207 -7.32 9.33 14.07
N GLN A 208 -8.51 8.83 13.71
CA GLN A 208 -9.79 9.13 14.36
C GLN A 208 -10.59 7.83 14.56
N PRO A 209 -10.13 6.94 15.45
CA PRO A 209 -10.87 5.72 15.78
C PRO A 209 -12.21 6.09 16.41
N SER A 210 -13.29 5.47 15.92
CA SER A 210 -14.67 5.61 16.40
C SER A 210 -14.91 4.94 17.74
#